data_AF-A0A800C6I7-F1
#
_entry.id   AF-A0A800C6I7-F1
#
_cell.length_a   1.000
_cell.length_b   1.000
_cell.length_c   1.000
_cell.angle_alpha   90.00
_cell.angle_beta   90.00
_cell.angle_gamma   90.00
#
_symmetry.space_group_name_H-M   'P 1'
#
loop_
_entity.id
_entity.type
_entity.pdbx_description
1 polymer ?
#
loop_
_entity_poly.entity_id
_entity_poly.type
_entity_poly.pdbx_seq_one_letter_code
_entity_poly.pdbx_strand_id
1 'polypeptide(L)'
;MQIGIHLGVENSEAALMIGGTPQMVEPAKGPTGDGNVFPSYVAFDSQGRYSCAGLPAKNQFVHSPDLVVRHFKRLIGRPFDFVAKEIEEGKRFLDEFKDRIERGDQGELLIRVGKKRYTCEDITSFLLEKIKSDADEYAQRQLGKGISGAVITVPVDFDVYQRSAVMAAGEKVFGKGNVGLIEEPFAAVIARGIEKDQETIMVVNMDMWITDVVISCMTGSNKRLVLLSITRLSDD
;
A
#
# COMPACT_ATOMS: atom_id res chain seq x y z
N MET A 1 -15.42 -11.84 4.38
CA MET A 1 -15.73 -10.40 4.19
C MET A 1 -14.61 -9.75 3.38
N GLN A 2 -14.87 -8.68 2.64
CA GLN A 2 -13.81 -7.91 1.98
C GLN A 2 -13.36 -6.73 2.83
N ILE A 3 -12.06 -6.45 2.83
CA ILE A 3 -11.43 -5.28 3.45
C ILE A 3 -10.96 -4.30 2.38
N GLY A 4 -11.13 -3.00 2.59
CA GLY A 4 -10.46 -1.96 1.79
C GLY A 4 -9.14 -1.61 2.45
N ILE A 5 -8.03 -1.62 1.69
CA ILE A 5 -6.69 -1.31 2.19
C ILE A 5 -6.09 -0.19 1.36
N HIS A 6 -5.82 0.94 1.99
CA HIS A 6 -4.92 1.94 1.43
C HIS A 6 -3.49 1.50 1.71
N LEU A 7 -2.75 1.10 0.67
CA LEU A 7 -1.35 0.69 0.78
C LEU A 7 -0.47 1.90 0.52
N GLY A 8 -0.04 2.63 1.55
CA GLY A 8 0.79 3.83 1.37
C GLY A 8 2.29 3.59 1.54
N VAL A 9 3.10 4.59 1.14
CA VAL A 9 4.57 4.52 1.22
C VAL A 9 5.08 4.53 2.66
N GLU A 10 4.49 5.37 3.52
CA GLU A 10 4.86 5.52 4.94
C GLU A 10 3.88 4.84 5.88
N ASN A 11 2.60 5.02 5.62
CA ASN A 11 1.50 4.49 6.41
C ASN A 11 0.50 3.84 5.47
N SER A 12 -0.12 2.78 5.96
CA SER A 12 -1.24 2.12 5.32
C SER A 12 -2.45 2.19 6.25
N GLU A 13 -3.64 2.09 5.69
CA GLU A 13 -4.89 2.14 6.43
C GLU A 13 -5.83 1.05 5.93
N ALA A 14 -6.78 0.65 6.77
CA ALA A 14 -7.76 -0.33 6.39
C ALA A 14 -9.15 0.04 6.88
N ALA A 15 -10.17 -0.38 6.13
CA ALA A 15 -11.57 -0.16 6.45
C ALA A 15 -12.43 -1.37 6.13
N LEU A 16 -13.51 -1.54 6.91
CA LEU A 16 -14.53 -2.55 6.73
C LEU A 16 -15.91 -1.89 6.59
N MET A 17 -16.78 -2.49 5.77
CA MET A 17 -18.19 -2.06 5.70
C MET A 17 -18.98 -2.75 6.81
N ILE A 18 -19.39 -1.99 7.82
CA ILE A 18 -20.14 -2.46 8.98
C ILE A 18 -21.49 -1.75 9.02
N GLY A 19 -22.59 -2.49 8.90
CA GLY A 19 -23.94 -1.90 8.93
C GLY A 19 -24.21 -0.89 7.80
N GLY A 20 -23.48 -1.00 6.67
CA GLY A 20 -23.60 -0.08 5.54
C GLY A 20 -22.72 1.15 5.63
N THR A 21 -21.93 1.32 6.69
CA THR A 21 -20.98 2.43 6.84
C THR A 21 -19.54 1.92 6.84
N PRO A 22 -18.60 2.65 6.22
CA PRO A 22 -17.18 2.33 6.33
C PRO A 22 -16.69 2.64 7.75
N GLN A 23 -16.00 1.68 8.37
CA GLN A 23 -15.33 1.85 9.66
C GLN A 23 -13.85 1.55 9.51
N MET A 24 -13.01 2.45 10.01
CA MET A 24 -11.56 2.26 10.02
C MET A 24 -11.20 1.12 10.97
N VAL A 25 -10.32 0.24 10.53
CA VAL A 25 -9.77 -0.82 11.35
C VAL A 25 -8.78 -0.22 12.33
N GLU A 26 -9.02 -0.42 13.61
CA GLU A 26 -8.07 -0.08 14.66
C GLU A 26 -6.96 -1.14 14.75
N PRO A 27 -5.68 -0.77 14.74
CA PRO A 27 -4.59 -1.72 14.96
C PRO A 27 -4.75 -2.43 16.31
N ALA A 28 -4.33 -3.69 16.42
CA ALA A 28 -4.55 -4.52 17.61
C ALA A 28 -3.90 -3.97 18.90
N LYS A 29 -2.88 -3.12 18.75
CA LYS A 29 -2.21 -2.43 19.88
C LYS A 29 -2.79 -1.03 20.17
N GLY A 30 -3.93 -0.71 19.57
CA GLY A 30 -4.55 0.61 19.62
C GLY A 30 -4.06 1.55 18.52
N PRO A 31 -4.65 2.75 18.44
CA PRO A 31 -4.24 3.79 17.50
C PRO A 31 -2.77 4.20 17.71
N THR A 32 -2.12 4.58 16.63
CA THR A 32 -0.81 5.23 16.67
C THR A 32 -0.98 6.73 16.95
N GLY A 33 0.15 7.46 17.06
CA GLY A 33 0.11 8.93 17.13
C GLY A 33 -0.52 9.58 15.88
N ASP A 34 -0.54 8.86 14.76
CA ASP A 34 -1.11 9.29 13.48
C ASP A 34 -2.56 8.75 13.28
N GLY A 35 -3.16 8.17 14.32
CA GLY A 35 -4.50 7.57 14.29
C GLY A 35 -4.51 6.08 13.96
N ASN A 36 -5.60 5.61 13.36
CA ASN A 36 -5.83 4.19 13.00
C ASN A 36 -5.05 3.80 11.73
N VAL A 37 -3.73 3.88 11.81
CA VAL A 37 -2.82 3.58 10.70
C VAL A 37 -1.89 2.42 11.04
N PHE A 38 -1.41 1.77 10.00
CA PHE A 38 -0.41 0.70 10.01
C PHE A 38 0.85 1.24 9.34
N PRO A 39 1.89 1.62 10.10
CA PRO A 39 3.14 2.06 9.48
C PRO A 39 3.67 1.02 8.48
N SER A 40 4.05 1.47 7.28
CA SER A 40 4.58 0.64 6.19
C SER A 40 6.04 0.24 6.45
N TYR A 41 6.26 -0.41 7.59
CA TYR A 41 7.54 -0.86 8.12
C TYR A 41 7.46 -2.37 8.34
N VAL A 42 8.48 -3.09 7.89
CA VAL A 42 8.60 -4.53 8.05
C VAL A 42 9.96 -4.84 8.67
N ALA A 43 9.94 -5.42 9.85
CA ALA A 43 11.12 -5.77 10.61
C ALA A 43 11.46 -7.25 10.47
N PHE A 44 12.77 -7.52 10.52
CA PHE A 44 13.36 -8.83 10.41
C PHE A 44 14.22 -9.12 11.64
N ASP A 45 14.43 -10.40 11.92
CA ASP A 45 15.36 -10.85 12.95
C ASP A 45 16.81 -10.80 12.45
N SER A 46 17.77 -11.12 13.34
CA SER A 46 19.20 -11.13 13.00
C SER A 46 19.59 -12.17 11.95
N GLN A 47 18.71 -13.13 11.65
CA GLN A 47 18.87 -14.12 10.57
C GLN A 47 18.19 -13.67 9.27
N GLY A 48 17.64 -12.45 9.24
CA GLY A 48 16.90 -11.90 8.12
C GLY A 48 15.52 -12.51 7.93
N ARG A 49 14.94 -13.22 8.91
CA ARG A 49 13.57 -13.75 8.82
C ARG A 49 12.55 -12.69 9.24
N TYR A 50 11.38 -12.70 8.64
CA TYR A 50 10.27 -11.82 9.05
C TYR A 50 10.02 -11.95 10.56
N SER A 51 9.93 -10.81 11.24
CA SER A 51 9.70 -10.71 12.68
C SER A 51 8.37 -10.06 12.98
N CYS A 52 8.14 -8.84 12.46
CA CYS A 52 6.88 -8.11 12.64
C CYS A 52 6.73 -7.00 11.60
N ALA A 53 5.53 -6.46 11.47
CA ALA A 53 5.24 -5.29 10.64
C ALA A 53 4.38 -4.26 11.41
N GLY A 54 4.25 -3.05 10.86
CA GLY A 54 3.46 -1.98 11.47
C GLY A 54 4.23 -1.23 12.57
N LEU A 55 3.49 -0.78 13.59
CA LEU A 55 4.06 -0.01 14.70
C LEU A 55 5.23 -0.72 15.43
N PRO A 56 5.19 -2.05 15.70
CA PRO A 56 6.34 -2.75 16.27
C PRO A 56 7.61 -2.62 15.43
N ALA A 57 7.50 -2.70 14.10
CA ALA A 57 8.62 -2.53 13.19
C ALA A 57 9.12 -1.08 13.12
N LYS A 58 8.20 -0.10 13.14
CA LYS A 58 8.55 1.33 13.26
C LYS A 58 9.33 1.62 14.54
N ASN A 59 8.93 1.01 15.67
CA ASN A 59 9.66 1.14 16.93
C ASN A 59 11.05 0.48 16.87
N GLN A 60 11.17 -0.68 16.23
CA GLN A 60 12.45 -1.36 16.04
C GLN A 60 13.42 -0.55 15.16
N PHE A 61 12.92 0.17 14.15
CA PHE A 61 13.74 0.98 13.24
C PHE A 61 14.63 2.00 13.97
N VAL A 62 14.15 2.55 15.10
CA VAL A 62 14.89 3.51 15.93
C VAL A 62 16.21 2.90 16.46
N HIS A 63 16.23 1.60 16.72
CA HIS A 63 17.37 0.91 17.33
C HIS A 63 18.12 -0.02 16.37
N SER A 64 17.47 -0.50 15.31
CA SER A 64 18.03 -1.48 14.38
C SER A 64 17.57 -1.22 12.94
N PRO A 65 17.97 -0.08 12.35
CA PRO A 65 17.48 0.35 11.03
C PRO A 65 17.81 -0.65 9.92
N ASP A 66 18.97 -1.32 9.99
CA ASP A 66 19.40 -2.29 8.97
C ASP A 66 18.49 -3.53 8.88
N LEU A 67 17.77 -3.84 9.97
CA LEU A 67 16.83 -4.96 10.07
C LEU A 67 15.39 -4.56 9.75
N VAL A 68 15.15 -3.33 9.34
CA VAL A 68 13.81 -2.87 8.97
C VAL A 68 13.81 -2.38 7.53
N VAL A 69 12.78 -2.76 6.78
CA VAL A 69 12.51 -2.27 5.44
C VAL A 69 11.28 -1.40 5.50
N ARG A 70 11.37 -0.21 4.90
CA ARG A 70 10.30 0.77 4.73
C ARG A 70 10.32 1.29 3.31
N HIS A 71 9.31 2.06 2.93
CA HIS A 71 9.16 2.69 1.61
C HIS A 71 9.26 1.74 0.41
N PHE A 72 9.10 0.43 0.63
CA PHE A 72 9.22 -0.61 -0.40
C PHE A 72 8.18 -0.45 -1.53
N LYS A 73 7.08 0.27 -1.30
CA LYS A 73 6.12 0.66 -2.35
C LYS A 73 6.78 1.50 -3.46
N ARG A 74 7.88 2.20 -3.19
CA ARG A 74 8.67 2.93 -4.20
C ARG A 74 9.36 2.01 -5.20
N LEU A 75 9.61 0.77 -4.79
CA LEU A 75 10.40 -0.22 -5.53
C LEU A 75 9.53 -1.32 -6.15
N ILE A 76 8.32 -1.52 -5.64
CA ILE A 76 7.45 -2.63 -6.04
C ILE A 76 7.20 -2.65 -7.55
N GLY A 77 7.42 -3.81 -8.17
CA GLY A 77 7.27 -4.04 -9.61
C GLY A 77 8.30 -3.36 -10.51
N ARG A 78 9.29 -2.66 -9.95
CA ARG A 78 10.38 -2.04 -10.74
C ARG A 78 11.51 -3.05 -10.97
N PRO A 79 12.08 -3.13 -12.19
CA PRO A 79 13.23 -3.98 -12.45
C PRO A 79 14.49 -3.40 -11.77
N PHE A 80 15.41 -4.29 -11.40
CA PHE A 80 16.65 -3.88 -10.71
C PHE A 80 17.44 -2.83 -11.50
N ASP A 81 17.63 -3.06 -12.80
CA ASP A 81 18.47 -2.20 -13.65
C ASP A 81 17.92 -0.76 -13.73
N PHE A 82 16.58 -0.60 -13.64
CA PHE A 82 15.94 0.72 -13.61
C PHE A 82 16.23 1.46 -12.30
N VAL A 83 16.05 0.79 -11.16
CA VAL A 83 16.27 1.40 -9.83
C VAL A 83 17.75 1.67 -9.59
N ALA A 84 18.63 0.78 -10.01
CA ALA A 84 20.09 0.97 -9.93
C ALA A 84 20.50 2.25 -10.67
N LYS A 85 19.96 2.46 -11.87
CA LYS A 85 20.19 3.68 -12.64
C LYS A 85 19.67 4.94 -11.92
N GLU A 86 18.45 4.92 -11.36
CA GLU A 86 17.92 6.06 -10.61
C GLU A 86 18.80 6.41 -9.38
N ILE A 87 19.38 5.40 -8.72
CA ILE A 87 20.33 5.59 -7.62
C ILE A 87 21.65 6.20 -8.12
N GLU A 88 22.18 5.72 -9.24
CA GLU A 88 23.40 6.29 -9.86
C GLU A 88 23.21 7.75 -10.29
N GLU A 89 22.02 8.11 -10.76
CA GLU A 89 21.63 9.48 -11.11
C GLU A 89 21.41 10.39 -9.88
N GLY A 90 21.55 9.87 -8.66
CA GLY A 90 21.53 10.64 -7.43
C GLY A 90 20.11 10.97 -6.91
N LYS A 91 19.11 10.14 -7.23
CA LYS A 91 17.75 10.29 -6.68
C LYS A 91 17.74 10.01 -5.17
N ARG A 92 17.90 11.07 -4.37
CA ARG A 92 18.05 11.03 -2.89
C ARG A 92 17.02 10.19 -2.15
N PHE A 93 15.79 10.11 -2.66
CA PHE A 93 14.73 9.31 -2.04
C PHE A 93 14.97 7.79 -2.12
N LEU A 94 15.96 7.34 -2.91
CA LEU A 94 16.40 5.94 -3.00
C LEU A 94 17.69 5.65 -2.24
N ASP A 95 18.32 6.66 -1.61
CA ASP A 95 19.63 6.51 -0.96
C ASP A 95 19.65 5.37 0.08
N GLU A 96 18.53 5.15 0.77
CA GLU A 96 18.40 4.07 1.76
C GLU A 96 18.47 2.64 1.18
N PHE A 97 18.36 2.51 -0.15
CA PHE A 97 18.38 1.22 -0.86
C PHE A 97 19.72 0.92 -1.55
N LYS A 98 20.62 1.89 -1.66
CA LYS A 98 21.87 1.80 -2.44
C LYS A 98 22.68 0.54 -2.16
N ASP A 99 22.83 0.19 -0.88
CA ASP A 99 23.58 -0.99 -0.42
C ASP A 99 22.65 -2.10 0.07
N ARG A 100 21.39 -2.11 -0.37
CA ARG A 100 20.38 -3.10 0.05
C ARG A 100 19.74 -3.84 -1.12
N ILE A 101 19.93 -3.40 -2.36
CA ILE A 101 19.32 -4.06 -3.52
C ILE A 101 20.28 -5.02 -4.22
N GLU A 102 19.75 -6.10 -4.75
CA GLU A 102 20.45 -7.09 -5.57
C GLU A 102 19.60 -7.42 -6.80
N ARG A 103 20.27 -7.79 -7.90
CA ARG A 103 19.62 -8.28 -9.12
C ARG A 103 19.28 -9.75 -8.95
N GLY A 104 18.01 -10.10 -9.10
CA GLY A 104 17.57 -11.49 -9.18
C GLY A 104 17.86 -12.13 -10.54
N ASP A 105 17.63 -13.43 -10.63
CA ASP A 105 17.98 -14.22 -11.82
C ASP A 105 17.16 -13.82 -13.06
N GLN A 106 15.96 -13.28 -12.86
CA GLN A 106 15.07 -12.80 -13.94
C GLN A 106 15.14 -11.27 -14.12
N GLY A 107 16.07 -10.60 -13.43
CA GLY A 107 16.21 -9.13 -13.45
C GLY A 107 15.28 -8.40 -12.49
N GLU A 108 14.53 -9.13 -11.65
CA GLU A 108 13.74 -8.57 -10.57
C GLU A 108 14.62 -7.90 -9.51
N LEU A 109 14.07 -6.90 -8.82
CA LEU A 109 14.73 -6.24 -7.70
C LEU A 109 14.52 -7.05 -6.42
N LEU A 110 15.62 -7.44 -5.79
CA LEU A 110 15.64 -8.10 -4.49
C LEU A 110 16.17 -7.14 -3.43
N ILE A 111 15.51 -7.10 -2.27
CA ILE A 111 15.99 -6.38 -1.08
C ILE A 111 16.69 -7.38 -0.17
N ARG A 112 17.97 -7.12 0.11
CA ARG A 112 18.81 -7.86 1.05
C ARG A 112 18.48 -7.45 2.48
N VAL A 113 18.18 -8.45 3.29
CA VAL A 113 18.07 -8.31 4.75
C VAL A 113 18.91 -9.39 5.42
N GLY A 114 20.03 -8.98 6.00
CA GLY A 114 21.05 -9.91 6.49
C GLY A 114 21.55 -10.82 5.36
N LYS A 115 21.32 -12.13 5.50
CA LYS A 115 21.70 -13.14 4.50
C LYS A 115 20.56 -13.52 3.53
N LYS A 116 19.35 -12.97 3.75
CA LYS A 116 18.16 -13.29 2.96
C LYS A 116 17.88 -12.21 1.92
N ARG A 117 17.16 -12.61 0.88
CA ARG A 117 16.70 -11.76 -0.21
C ARG A 117 15.19 -11.90 -0.28
N TYR A 118 14.52 -10.78 -0.46
CA TYR A 118 13.06 -10.70 -0.56
C TYR A 118 12.69 -9.85 -1.75
N THR A 119 11.63 -10.22 -2.45
CA THR A 119 11.03 -9.30 -3.41
C THR A 119 10.23 -8.23 -2.67
N CYS A 120 9.93 -7.12 -3.35
CA CYS A 120 9.04 -6.11 -2.78
C CYS A 120 7.63 -6.66 -2.51
N GLU A 121 7.18 -7.65 -3.29
CA GLU A 121 5.93 -8.37 -3.10
C GLU A 121 5.93 -9.20 -1.81
N ASP A 122 7.05 -9.86 -1.48
CA ASP A 122 7.19 -10.57 -0.20
C ASP A 122 7.06 -9.59 0.99
N ILE A 123 7.81 -8.49 0.93
CA ILE A 123 7.79 -7.46 1.98
C ILE A 123 6.38 -6.86 2.12
N THR A 124 5.74 -6.55 1.00
CA THR A 124 4.37 -6.05 0.98
C THR A 124 3.40 -7.07 1.58
N SER A 125 3.54 -8.37 1.28
CA SER A 125 2.68 -9.41 1.87
C SER A 125 2.81 -9.48 3.39
N PHE A 126 4.00 -9.27 3.98
CA PHE A 126 4.14 -9.26 5.43
C PHE A 126 3.37 -8.10 6.09
N LEU A 127 3.34 -6.92 5.46
CA LEU A 127 2.51 -5.81 5.93
C LEU A 127 1.01 -6.15 5.78
N LEU A 128 0.60 -6.70 4.65
CA LEU A 128 -0.80 -7.09 4.40
C LEU A 128 -1.27 -8.19 5.36
N GLU A 129 -0.42 -9.16 5.69
CA GLU A 129 -0.70 -10.18 6.71
C GLU A 129 -0.95 -9.54 8.08
N LYS A 130 -0.13 -8.54 8.46
CA LYS A 130 -0.32 -7.80 9.70
C LYS A 130 -1.65 -7.04 9.72
N ILE A 131 -1.98 -6.34 8.63
CA ILE A 131 -3.25 -5.61 8.48
C ILE A 131 -4.43 -6.59 8.55
N LYS A 132 -4.37 -7.70 7.82
CA LYS A 132 -5.41 -8.73 7.83
C LYS A 132 -5.60 -9.33 9.21
N SER A 133 -4.52 -9.66 9.92
CA SER A 133 -4.59 -10.23 11.27
C SER A 133 -5.34 -9.32 12.23
N ASP A 134 -4.99 -8.04 12.28
CA ASP A 134 -5.66 -7.07 13.16
C ASP A 134 -7.10 -6.83 12.74
N ALA A 135 -7.35 -6.79 11.43
CA ALA A 135 -8.67 -6.62 10.88
C ALA A 135 -9.57 -7.84 11.14
N ASP A 136 -9.03 -9.07 11.13
CA ASP A 136 -9.75 -10.29 11.50
C ASP A 136 -10.15 -10.25 12.98
N GLU A 137 -9.24 -9.86 13.88
CA GLU A 137 -9.57 -9.69 15.30
C GLU A 137 -10.64 -8.61 15.51
N TYR A 138 -10.54 -7.49 14.79
CA TYR A 138 -11.54 -6.43 14.81
C TYR A 138 -12.90 -6.92 14.27
N ALA A 139 -12.92 -7.54 13.10
CA ALA A 139 -14.14 -8.06 12.47
C ALA A 139 -14.79 -9.18 13.30
N GLN A 140 -13.99 -10.05 13.93
CA GLN A 140 -14.50 -11.10 14.80
C GLN A 140 -15.22 -10.50 16.02
N ARG A 141 -14.65 -9.45 16.65
CA ARG A 141 -15.30 -8.75 17.78
C ARG A 141 -16.58 -8.04 17.38
N GLN A 142 -16.60 -7.39 16.22
CA GLN A 142 -17.74 -6.58 15.79
C GLN A 142 -18.87 -7.41 15.12
N LEU A 143 -18.53 -8.49 14.42
CA LEU A 143 -19.42 -9.15 13.46
C LEU A 143 -19.44 -10.69 13.55
N GLY A 144 -18.48 -11.30 14.26
CA GLY A 144 -18.31 -12.76 14.28
C GLY A 144 -17.95 -13.35 12.91
N LYS A 145 -17.27 -12.58 12.05
CA LYS A 145 -16.89 -12.98 10.68
C LYS A 145 -15.42 -12.68 10.40
N GLY A 146 -14.78 -13.54 9.60
CA GLY A 146 -13.43 -13.33 9.10
C GLY A 146 -13.35 -12.64 7.72
N ILE A 147 -12.15 -12.17 7.42
CA ILE A 147 -11.77 -11.51 6.17
C ILE A 147 -11.23 -12.55 5.19
N SER A 148 -11.77 -12.50 3.97
CA SER A 148 -11.55 -13.49 2.92
C SER A 148 -11.02 -12.90 1.62
N GLY A 149 -10.97 -11.56 1.51
CA GLY A 149 -10.53 -10.86 0.31
C GLY A 149 -10.25 -9.39 0.59
N ALA A 150 -9.61 -8.72 -0.34
CA ALA A 150 -9.23 -7.32 -0.19
C ALA A 150 -9.39 -6.53 -1.50
N VAL A 151 -9.67 -5.23 -1.36
CA VAL A 151 -9.47 -4.24 -2.42
C VAL A 151 -8.32 -3.35 -1.96
N ILE A 152 -7.23 -3.32 -2.73
CA ILE A 152 -5.99 -2.62 -2.37
C ILE A 152 -5.81 -1.41 -3.29
N THR A 153 -5.47 -0.27 -2.72
CA THR A 153 -5.22 0.94 -3.52
C THR A 153 -3.88 0.87 -4.24
N VAL A 154 -3.82 1.48 -5.43
CA VAL A 154 -2.58 1.72 -6.18
C VAL A 154 -2.57 3.14 -6.73
N PRO A 155 -1.38 3.76 -6.90
CA PRO A 155 -1.28 5.01 -7.64
C PRO A 155 -1.78 4.86 -9.06
N VAL A 156 -2.28 5.95 -9.63
CA VAL A 156 -2.82 5.94 -11.00
C VAL A 156 -1.73 5.61 -12.03
N ASP A 157 -0.50 6.06 -11.78
CA ASP A 157 0.63 5.93 -12.68
C ASP A 157 1.37 4.58 -12.58
N PHE A 158 0.96 3.70 -11.67
CA PHE A 158 1.52 2.35 -11.59
C PHE A 158 1.30 1.61 -12.90
N ASP A 159 2.38 1.15 -13.51
CA ASP A 159 2.29 0.36 -14.74
C ASP A 159 1.71 -1.06 -14.48
N VAL A 160 1.62 -1.86 -15.54
CA VAL A 160 1.10 -3.23 -15.44
C VAL A 160 1.94 -4.11 -14.51
N TYR A 161 3.25 -3.92 -14.45
CA TYR A 161 4.15 -4.70 -13.60
C TYR A 161 3.98 -4.33 -12.13
N GLN A 162 3.92 -3.03 -11.83
CA GLN A 162 3.69 -2.54 -10.47
C GLN A 162 2.31 -2.93 -9.94
N ARG A 163 1.25 -2.80 -10.76
CA ARG A 163 -0.09 -3.30 -10.41
C ARG A 163 -0.09 -4.81 -10.19
N SER A 164 0.55 -5.58 -11.07
CA SER A 164 0.66 -7.04 -10.92
C SER A 164 1.42 -7.43 -9.66
N ALA A 165 2.47 -6.70 -9.28
CA ALA A 165 3.24 -6.95 -8.07
C ALA A 165 2.43 -6.70 -6.79
N VAL A 166 1.64 -5.62 -6.73
CA VAL A 166 0.71 -5.36 -5.61
C VAL A 166 -0.37 -6.45 -5.54
N MET A 167 -0.94 -6.83 -6.68
CA MET A 167 -1.93 -7.92 -6.74
C MET A 167 -1.33 -9.23 -6.24
N ALA A 168 -0.14 -9.61 -6.69
CA ALA A 168 0.55 -10.83 -6.25
C ALA A 168 0.85 -10.81 -4.73
N ALA A 169 1.27 -9.67 -4.18
CA ALA A 169 1.45 -9.51 -2.74
C ALA A 169 0.14 -9.74 -1.97
N GLY A 170 -0.97 -9.18 -2.47
CA GLY A 170 -2.29 -9.42 -1.90
C GLY A 170 -2.72 -10.88 -2.01
N GLU A 171 -2.50 -11.53 -3.15
CA GLU A 171 -2.92 -12.92 -3.36
C GLU A 171 -2.18 -13.91 -2.47
N LYS A 172 -0.94 -13.61 -2.06
CA LYS A 172 -0.21 -14.38 -1.02
C LYS A 172 -0.96 -14.40 0.33
N VAL A 173 -1.72 -13.35 0.63
CA VAL A 173 -2.40 -13.14 1.92
C VAL A 173 -3.88 -13.52 1.88
N PHE A 174 -4.58 -13.15 0.81
CA PHE A 174 -6.03 -13.31 0.66
C PHE A 174 -6.44 -14.47 -0.25
N GLY A 175 -5.48 -15.07 -0.98
CA GLY A 175 -5.73 -16.10 -1.97
C GLY A 175 -6.00 -15.54 -3.37
N LYS A 176 -5.70 -16.34 -4.39
CA LYS A 176 -5.89 -15.97 -5.80
C LYS A 176 -7.34 -15.68 -6.12
N GLY A 177 -7.58 -14.61 -6.87
CA GLY A 177 -8.93 -14.16 -7.25
C GLY A 177 -9.74 -13.49 -6.14
N ASN A 178 -9.19 -13.33 -4.93
CA ASN A 178 -9.84 -12.62 -3.82
C ASN A 178 -9.30 -11.18 -3.63
N VAL A 179 -8.51 -10.69 -4.59
CA VAL A 179 -7.88 -9.37 -4.53
C VAL A 179 -8.32 -8.52 -5.72
N GLY A 180 -8.85 -7.34 -5.43
CA GLY A 180 -9.08 -6.28 -6.41
C GLY A 180 -8.09 -5.13 -6.20
N LEU A 181 -7.84 -4.37 -7.26
CA LEU A 181 -7.12 -3.10 -7.17
C LEU A 181 -8.08 -1.95 -7.48
N ILE A 182 -7.84 -0.82 -6.83
CA ILE A 182 -8.51 0.44 -7.12
C ILE A 182 -7.46 1.55 -7.16
N GLU A 183 -7.62 2.51 -8.05
CA GLU A 183 -6.75 3.68 -8.03
C GLU A 183 -7.04 4.57 -6.81
N GLU A 184 -5.99 5.07 -6.16
CA GLU A 184 -6.06 5.91 -4.96
C GLU A 184 -7.02 7.10 -5.07
N PRO A 185 -6.91 7.96 -6.09
CA PRO A 185 -7.83 9.10 -6.20
C PRO A 185 -9.27 8.66 -6.45
N PHE A 186 -9.51 7.51 -7.08
CA PHE A 186 -10.86 6.97 -7.22
C PHE A 186 -11.42 6.49 -5.89
N ALA A 187 -10.59 5.84 -5.07
CA ALA A 187 -10.97 5.47 -3.70
C ALA A 187 -11.34 6.71 -2.87
N ALA A 188 -10.59 7.82 -3.03
CA ALA A 188 -10.90 9.09 -2.37
C ALA A 188 -12.23 9.69 -2.83
N VAL A 189 -12.54 9.64 -4.13
CA VAL A 189 -13.86 10.09 -4.64
C VAL A 189 -15.00 9.24 -4.06
N ILE A 190 -14.83 7.92 -4.01
CA ILE A 190 -15.82 7.01 -3.42
C ILE A 190 -16.02 7.31 -1.94
N ALA A 191 -14.93 7.52 -1.19
CA ALA A 191 -14.98 7.84 0.24
C ALA A 191 -15.68 9.17 0.53
N ARG A 192 -15.47 10.20 -0.30
CA ARG A 192 -16.17 11.49 -0.20
C ARG A 192 -17.67 11.34 -0.47
N GLY A 193 -18.04 10.39 -1.33
CA GLY A 193 -19.41 10.25 -1.83
C GLY A 193 -19.78 11.36 -2.81
N ILE A 194 -20.94 11.23 -3.46
CA ILE A 194 -21.49 12.24 -4.38
C ILE A 194 -22.95 12.49 -4.02
N GLU A 195 -23.24 13.73 -3.65
CA GLU A 195 -24.55 14.12 -3.10
C GLU A 195 -25.47 14.74 -4.16
N LYS A 196 -24.90 15.42 -5.16
CA LYS A 196 -25.66 16.14 -6.19
C LYS A 196 -25.53 15.48 -7.57
N ASP A 197 -26.58 15.58 -8.37
CA ASP A 197 -26.53 15.20 -9.78
C ASP A 197 -25.65 16.22 -10.56
N GLN A 198 -24.76 15.74 -11.42
CA GLN A 198 -23.75 16.54 -12.14
C GLN A 198 -22.71 17.28 -11.28
N GLU A 199 -22.40 16.76 -10.09
CA GLU A 199 -21.27 17.27 -9.30
C GLU A 199 -19.93 16.85 -9.95
N THR A 200 -19.04 17.84 -10.15
CA THR A 200 -17.65 17.60 -10.57
C THR A 200 -16.75 17.72 -9.34
N ILE A 201 -15.95 16.69 -9.09
CA ILE A 201 -15.02 16.61 -7.96
C ILE A 201 -13.61 16.55 -8.55
N MET A 202 -12.77 17.47 -8.14
CA MET A 202 -11.33 17.40 -8.35
C MET A 202 -10.69 16.85 -7.08
N VAL A 203 -10.09 15.67 -7.18
CA VAL A 203 -9.23 15.10 -6.14
C VAL A 203 -7.79 15.42 -6.52
N VAL A 204 -7.09 16.08 -5.61
CA VAL A 204 -5.64 16.24 -5.68
C VAL A 204 -5.09 15.34 -4.58
N ASN A 205 -4.59 14.17 -4.95
CA ASN A 205 -3.89 13.30 -4.01
C ASN A 205 -2.43 13.73 -3.97
N MET A 206 -2.02 14.39 -2.87
CA MET A 206 -0.63 14.80 -2.66
C MET A 206 0.03 13.87 -1.64
N ASP A 207 0.74 12.88 -2.16
CA ASP A 207 1.58 12.01 -1.38
C ASP A 207 3.02 12.56 -1.37
N MET A 208 3.92 12.06 -0.51
CA MET A 208 5.34 12.45 -0.50
C MET A 208 6.14 12.10 -1.78
N TRP A 209 5.47 11.70 -2.86
CA TRP A 209 6.07 11.31 -4.15
C TRP A 209 5.19 11.64 -5.35
N ILE A 210 3.86 11.53 -5.21
CA ILE A 210 2.93 11.61 -6.33
C ILE A 210 1.91 12.70 -6.03
N THR A 211 1.76 13.64 -6.97
CA THR A 211 0.58 14.48 -7.04
C THR A 211 -0.31 13.96 -8.16
N ASP A 212 -1.35 13.20 -7.81
CA ASP A 212 -2.38 12.77 -8.75
C ASP A 212 -3.52 13.80 -8.74
N VAL A 213 -3.78 14.43 -9.89
CA VAL A 213 -4.98 15.25 -10.08
C VAL A 213 -6.00 14.43 -10.85
N VAL A 214 -7.13 14.14 -10.23
CA VAL A 214 -8.27 13.45 -10.84
C VAL A 214 -9.47 14.37 -10.86
N ILE A 215 -9.98 14.67 -12.05
CA ILE A 215 -11.26 15.34 -12.20
C ILE A 215 -12.28 14.27 -12.57
N SER A 216 -13.29 14.10 -11.73
CA SER A 216 -14.37 13.15 -11.94
C SER A 216 -15.71 13.90 -11.95
N CYS A 217 -16.59 13.55 -12.88
CA CYS A 217 -17.96 14.04 -12.90
C CYS A 217 -18.91 12.84 -12.84
N MET A 218 -20.01 12.99 -12.11
CA MET A 218 -21.07 11.98 -12.09
C MET A 218 -22.24 12.44 -12.95
N THR A 219 -22.56 11.68 -14.00
CA THR A 219 -23.66 12.02 -14.91
C THR A 219 -24.77 10.97 -14.83
N GLY A 220 -25.98 11.40 -14.48
CA GLY A 220 -27.22 10.64 -14.70
C GLY A 220 -27.74 9.84 -13.51
N SER A 221 -28.99 9.37 -13.64
CA SER A 221 -29.79 8.70 -12.60
C SER A 221 -29.17 7.43 -11.99
N ASN A 222 -28.17 6.83 -12.66
CA ASN A 222 -27.48 5.61 -12.20
C ASN A 222 -26.15 5.87 -11.47
N LYS A 223 -25.84 7.13 -11.10
CA LYS A 223 -24.64 7.50 -10.32
C LYS A 223 -23.34 6.86 -10.85
N ARG A 224 -23.06 7.01 -12.15
CA ARG A 224 -21.81 6.53 -12.75
C ARG A 224 -20.71 7.55 -12.55
N LEU A 225 -19.60 7.10 -11.97
CA LEU A 225 -18.38 7.87 -11.88
C LEU A 225 -17.69 7.93 -13.24
N VAL A 226 -17.49 9.13 -13.80
CA VAL A 226 -16.79 9.33 -15.07
C VAL A 226 -15.49 10.07 -14.80
N LEU A 227 -14.37 9.42 -15.10
CA LEU A 227 -13.05 10.05 -15.12
C LEU A 227 -12.99 11.03 -16.29
N LEU A 228 -12.79 12.32 -16.00
CA LEU A 228 -12.65 13.36 -17.01
C LEU A 228 -11.20 13.62 -17.37
N SER A 229 -10.29 13.63 -16.38
CA SER A 229 -8.85 13.80 -16.63
C SER A 229 -8.02 13.26 -15.46
N ILE A 230 -6.82 12.79 -15.80
CA ILE A 230 -5.74 12.44 -14.88
C ILE A 230 -4.50 13.20 -15.32
N THR A 231 -3.89 13.96 -14.40
CA THR A 231 -2.61 14.65 -14.64
C THR A 231 -1.68 14.43 -13.46
N ARG A 232 -0.41 14.19 -13.76
CA ARG A 232 0.69 14.18 -12.80
C ARG A 232 1.32 15.57 -12.75
N LEU A 233 1.57 16.06 -11.55
CA LEU A 233 2.55 17.13 -11.31
C LEU A 233 3.78 16.46 -10.71
N SER A 234 4.88 16.39 -11.47
CA SER A 234 6.19 16.03 -10.93
C SER A 234 6.93 17.30 -10.55
N ASP A 235 7.64 17.25 -9.42
CA ASP A 235 8.69 18.21 -9.11
C ASP A 235 9.84 18.00 -10.11
N ASP A 236 9.77 18.71 -11.24
CA ASP A 236 10.96 19.09 -12.03
C ASP A 236 11.53 20.40 -11.47
#